data_AF-A0A3N5UXV6-F1
#
_entry.id   AF-A0A3N5UXV6-F1
#
_cell.length_a   1.000
_cell.length_b   1.000
_cell.length_c   1.000
_cell.angle_alpha   90.00
_cell.angle_beta   90.00
_cell.angle_gamma   90.00
#
_symmetry.space_group_name_H-M   'P 1'
#
loop_
_entity.id
_entity.type
_entity.pdbx_description
1 polymer ?
#
loop_
_entity_poly.entity_id
_entity_poly.type
_entity_poly.pdbx_seq_one_letter_code
_entity_poly.pdbx_strand_id
1 'polypeptide(L)'
;MDSHIRATLIILVFITVLGLIAIPFGNPKFIDRAIILELSFATLSVLIWKGYNKVLYACIPIAALVIIGNSLAPPYVTLMMSFSKPLNAVILIIGGYVLQIALIYTSLRSINIRSRRLT
;
A
#
# COMPACT_ATOMS: atom_id res chain seq x y z
N MET A 1 -8.97 6.39 -19.66
CA MET A 1 -8.13 6.30 -18.44
C MET A 1 -6.89 5.50 -18.81
N ASP A 2 -5.68 6.07 -18.70
CA ASP A 2 -4.45 5.37 -19.09
C ASP A 2 -4.35 4.01 -18.37
N SER A 3 -3.85 2.99 -19.07
CA SER A 3 -3.76 1.60 -18.58
C SER A 3 -3.03 1.49 -17.22
N HIS A 4 -2.06 2.37 -16.99
CA HIS A 4 -1.29 2.45 -15.74
C HIS A 4 -2.11 3.00 -14.57
N ILE A 5 -3.02 3.95 -14.81
CA ILE A 5 -3.93 4.47 -13.78
C ILE A 5 -4.92 3.38 -13.34
N ARG A 6 -5.43 2.58 -14.30
CA ARG A 6 -6.25 1.39 -13.97
C ARG A 6 -5.47 0.38 -13.13
N ALA A 7 -4.20 0.12 -13.47
CA ALA A 7 -3.36 -0.79 -12.69
C ALA A 7 -3.14 -0.28 -11.25
N THR A 8 -2.85 1.00 -11.07
CA THR A 8 -2.69 1.61 -9.74
C THR A 8 -3.99 1.52 -8.93
N LEU A 9 -5.15 1.79 -9.54
CA LEU A 9 -6.45 1.64 -8.87
C LEU A 9 -6.71 0.20 -8.42
N ILE A 10 -6.42 -0.78 -9.28
CA ILE A 10 -6.56 -2.20 -8.93
C ILE A 10 -5.67 -2.53 -7.73
N ILE A 11 -4.41 -2.08 -7.73
CA ILE A 11 -3.47 -2.28 -6.62
C ILE A 11 -4.01 -1.63 -5.32
N LEU A 12 -4.52 -0.40 -5.38
CA LEU A 12 -5.13 0.27 -4.21
C LEU A 12 -6.35 -0.48 -3.65
N VAL A 13 -7.19 -1.05 -4.52
CA VAL A 13 -8.32 -1.90 -4.10
C VAL A 13 -7.79 -3.16 -3.41
N PHE A 14 -6.76 -3.81 -3.95
CA PHE A 14 -6.14 -4.95 -3.26
C PHE A 14 -5.51 -4.56 -1.92
N ILE A 15 -4.89 -3.39 -1.80
CA ILE A 15 -4.30 -2.89 -0.55
C ILE A 15 -5.40 -2.73 0.51
N THR A 16 -6.53 -2.13 0.14
CA THR A 16 -7.67 -1.92 1.05
C THR A 16 -8.40 -3.20 1.42
N VAL A 17 -8.48 -4.19 0.51
CA VAL A 17 -9.05 -5.50 0.88
C VAL A 17 -8.12 -6.25 1.83
N LEU A 18 -6.81 -6.28 1.54
CA LEU A 18 -5.84 -6.94 2.41
C LEU A 18 -5.68 -6.23 3.76
N GLY A 19 -5.76 -4.90 3.78
CA GLY A 19 -5.70 -4.10 5.01
C GLY A 19 -6.89 -4.40 5.93
N LEU A 20 -8.11 -4.39 5.42
CA LEU A 20 -9.32 -4.80 6.16
C LEU A 20 -9.20 -6.21 6.76
N ILE A 21 -8.65 -7.15 5.99
CA ILE A 21 -8.40 -8.50 6.49
C ILE A 21 -7.29 -8.50 7.55
N ALA A 22 -6.26 -7.66 7.41
CA ALA A 22 -5.12 -7.58 8.33
C ALA A 22 -5.42 -6.92 9.68
N ILE A 23 -6.34 -5.95 9.72
CA ILE A 23 -6.72 -5.20 10.95
C ILE A 23 -7.02 -6.14 12.14
N PRO A 24 -7.87 -7.18 12.03
CA PRO A 24 -8.15 -8.09 13.14
C PRO A 24 -6.98 -9.00 13.54
N PHE A 25 -6.01 -9.23 12.66
CA PHE A 25 -4.81 -10.03 12.96
C PHE A 25 -3.66 -9.21 13.55
N GLY A 26 -3.76 -7.89 13.50
CA GLY A 26 -2.81 -6.95 14.05
C GLY A 26 -2.85 -6.84 15.58
N ASN A 27 -1.92 -6.06 16.14
CA ASN A 27 -1.94 -5.76 17.57
C ASN A 27 -3.00 -4.67 17.85
N PRO A 28 -3.95 -4.88 18.77
CA PRO A 28 -5.05 -3.96 19.03
C PRO A 28 -4.62 -2.55 19.42
N LYS A 29 -3.42 -2.37 19.99
CA LYS A 29 -2.85 -1.05 20.30
C LYS A 29 -2.53 -0.19 19.08
N PHE A 30 -2.48 -0.77 17.88
CA PHE A 30 -2.13 -0.08 16.64
C PHE A 30 -3.30 0.00 15.65
N ILE A 31 -4.51 -0.43 16.06
CA ILE A 31 -5.72 -0.38 15.23
C ILE A 31 -6.01 1.04 14.75
N ASP A 32 -5.87 2.05 15.63
CA ASP A 32 -6.11 3.45 15.26
C ASP A 32 -5.20 3.90 14.09
N ARG A 33 -3.92 3.52 14.13
CA ARG A 33 -2.96 3.84 13.07
C ARG A 33 -3.26 3.08 11.78
N ALA A 34 -3.67 1.81 11.89
CA ALA A 34 -4.06 1.00 10.75
C ALA A 34 -5.29 1.59 10.06
N ILE A 35 -6.32 2.00 10.81
CA ILE A 35 -7.53 2.64 10.28
C ILE A 35 -7.21 3.95 9.55
N ILE A 36 -6.35 4.80 10.12
CA ILE A 36 -5.92 6.06 9.48
C ILE A 36 -5.21 5.76 8.14
N LEU A 37 -4.36 4.75 8.12
CA LEU A 37 -3.63 4.34 6.92
C LEU A 37 -4.58 3.75 5.86
N GLU A 38 -5.53 2.91 6.26
CA GLU A 38 -6.58 2.35 5.40
C GLU A 38 -7.41 3.45 4.73
N LEU A 39 -7.85 4.43 5.53
CA LEU A 39 -8.57 5.63 5.07
C LEU A 39 -7.74 6.46 4.10
N SER A 40 -6.43 6.56 4.32
CA SER A 40 -5.54 7.26 3.39
C SER A 40 -5.53 6.57 2.02
N PHE A 41 -5.39 5.24 1.97
CA PHE A 41 -5.46 4.48 0.72
C PHE A 41 -6.83 4.56 0.05
N ALA A 42 -7.92 4.47 0.81
CA ALA A 42 -9.27 4.63 0.28
C ALA A 42 -9.47 6.02 -0.34
N THR A 43 -9.00 7.08 0.34
CA THR A 43 -9.08 8.46 -0.14
C THR A 43 -8.27 8.65 -1.42
N LEU A 44 -7.03 8.13 -1.46
CA LEU A 44 -6.18 8.14 -2.66
C LEU A 44 -6.86 7.41 -3.83
N SER A 45 -7.53 6.28 -3.58
CA SER A 45 -8.26 5.52 -4.59
C SER A 45 -9.39 6.33 -5.21
N VAL A 46 -10.22 6.98 -4.39
CA VAL A 46 -11.31 7.86 -4.85
C VAL A 46 -10.79 9.06 -5.62
N LEU A 47 -9.70 9.68 -5.17
CA LEU A 47 -9.08 10.81 -5.86
C LEU A 47 -8.53 10.43 -7.24
N ILE A 48 -7.86 9.27 -7.35
CA ILE A 48 -7.36 8.76 -8.63
C ILE A 48 -8.55 8.43 -9.54
N TRP A 49 -9.64 7.86 -9.00
CA TRP A 49 -10.87 7.58 -9.74
C TRP A 49 -11.51 8.86 -10.31
N LYS A 50 -11.50 9.96 -9.55
CA LYS A 50 -11.93 11.28 -10.01
C LYS A 50 -11.00 11.94 -11.04
N GLY A 51 -9.86 11.31 -11.37
CA GLY A 51 -8.91 11.82 -12.37
C GLY A 51 -7.83 12.75 -11.82
N TYR A 52 -7.66 12.83 -10.48
CA TYR A 52 -6.61 13.64 -9.88
C TYR A 52 -5.25 12.96 -9.97
N ASN A 53 -4.57 13.16 -11.09
CA ASN A 53 -3.27 12.54 -11.39
C ASN A 53 -2.10 13.01 -10.49
N LYS A 54 -2.25 14.12 -9.75
CA LYS A 54 -1.24 14.58 -8.78
C LYS A 54 -1.13 13.65 -7.56
N VAL A 55 -2.15 12.82 -7.33
CA VAL A 55 -2.24 11.93 -6.18
C VAL A 55 -1.29 10.73 -6.28
N LEU A 56 -0.82 10.41 -7.49
CA LEU A 56 0.24 9.42 -7.71
C LEU A 56 1.54 9.80 -7.00
N TYR A 57 1.84 11.10 -6.86
CA TYR A 57 3.00 11.57 -6.09
C TYR A 57 2.83 11.36 -4.59
N ALA A 58 1.60 11.36 -4.06
CA ALA A 58 1.33 11.09 -2.64
C ALA A 58 1.38 9.58 -2.33
N CYS A 59 1.08 8.72 -3.32
CA CYS A 59 1.16 7.27 -3.14
C CYS A 59 2.59 6.77 -2.85
N ILE A 60 3.61 7.42 -3.40
CA ILE A 60 5.02 7.03 -3.24
C ILE A 60 5.51 7.18 -1.78
N PRO A 61 5.42 8.36 -1.13
CA PRO A 61 5.86 8.51 0.25
C PRO A 61 5.00 7.72 1.23
N ILE A 62 3.70 7.55 0.95
CA ILE A 62 2.81 6.74 1.80
C ILE A 62 3.23 5.26 1.72
N ALA A 63 3.45 4.72 0.52
CA ALA A 63 3.93 3.34 0.37
C ALA A 63 5.31 3.12 1.03
N ALA A 64 6.23 4.08 0.90
CA ALA A 64 7.52 4.03 1.58
C ALA A 64 7.36 4.03 3.11
N LEU A 65 6.42 4.82 3.64
CA LEU A 65 6.11 4.86 5.07
C LEU A 65 5.54 3.52 5.57
N VAL A 66 4.73 2.82 4.76
CA VAL A 66 4.24 1.47 5.08
C VAL A 66 5.39 0.46 5.14
N ILE A 67 6.30 0.50 4.16
CA ILE A 67 7.47 -0.40 4.13
C ILE A 67 8.35 -0.16 5.37
N ILE A 68 8.68 1.10 5.66
CA ILE A 68 9.49 1.48 6.83
C ILE A 68 8.77 1.11 8.13
N GLY A 69 7.47 1.41 8.25
CA GLY A 69 6.66 1.09 9.42
C GLY A 69 6.60 -0.42 9.69
N ASN A 70 6.45 -1.23 8.64
CA ASN A 70 6.47 -2.69 8.75
C ASN A 70 7.86 -3.23 9.10
N SER A 71 8.93 -2.63 8.59
CA SER A 71 10.32 -3.03 8.89
C SER A 71 10.78 -2.62 10.30
N LEU A 72 10.26 -1.51 10.85
CA LEU A 72 10.55 -1.05 12.21
C LEU A 72 9.69 -1.74 13.27
N ALA A 73 8.59 -2.37 12.87
CA ALA A 73 7.79 -3.14 13.80
C ALA A 73 8.60 -4.36 14.29
N PRO A 74 8.80 -4.53 15.62
CA PRO A 74 9.55 -5.64 16.18
C PRO A 74 9.02 -7.07 15.94
N PRO A 75 7.80 -7.34 15.39
CA PRO A 75 7.40 -8.71 15.11
C PRO A 75 8.26 -9.42 14.03
N TYR A 76 9.03 -8.69 13.21
CA TYR A 76 9.83 -9.29 12.12
C TYR A 76 10.85 -10.33 12.63
N VAL A 77 11.60 -10.02 13.68
CA VAL A 77 12.68 -10.91 14.17
C VAL A 77 12.11 -12.10 14.94
N THR A 78 10.96 -11.93 15.60
CA THR A 78 10.36 -12.98 16.44
C THR A 78 9.38 -13.89 15.69
N LEU A 79 8.68 -13.39 14.66
CA LEU A 79 7.78 -14.22 13.83
C LEU A 79 8.51 -15.06 12.78
N MET A 80 9.67 -14.62 12.27
CA MET A 80 10.51 -15.49 11.43
C MET A 80 11.05 -16.70 12.21
N MET A 81 11.24 -16.56 13.53
CA MET A 81 11.66 -17.64 14.43
C MET A 81 10.47 -18.45 14.97
N SER A 82 9.25 -17.92 14.94
CA SER A 82 8.06 -18.55 15.50
C SER A 82 6.96 -18.66 14.45
N PHE A 83 6.88 -19.83 13.80
CA PHE A 83 5.84 -20.23 12.84
C PHE A 83 4.40 -20.29 13.42
N SER A 84 4.10 -19.56 14.49
CA SER A 84 2.85 -19.65 15.23
C SER A 84 1.67 -18.91 14.59
N LYS A 85 1.90 -18.00 13.61
CA LYS A 85 0.84 -17.31 12.84
C LYS A 85 1.23 -17.07 11.37
N PRO A 86 1.34 -18.14 10.54
CA PRO A 86 1.83 -18.04 9.16
C PRO A 86 0.97 -17.14 8.26
N LEU A 87 -0.34 -17.08 8.51
CA LEU A 87 -1.28 -16.26 7.74
C LEU A 87 -1.00 -14.76 7.86
N ASN A 88 -0.61 -14.28 9.05
CA ASN A 88 -0.26 -12.88 9.26
C ASN A 88 1.04 -12.50 8.53
N ALA A 89 2.03 -13.40 8.54
CA ALA A 89 3.29 -13.18 7.82
C ALA A 89 3.06 -13.10 6.30
N VAL A 90 2.21 -13.95 5.74
CA VAL A 90 1.84 -13.91 4.31
C VAL A 90 1.15 -12.61 3.95
N ILE A 91 0.16 -12.17 4.75
CA ILE A 91 -0.55 -10.91 4.52
C ILE A 91 0.41 -9.72 4.60
N LEU A 92 1.36 -9.73 5.54
CA LEU A 92 2.36 -8.67 5.68
C LEU A 92 3.33 -8.64 4.49
N ILE A 93 3.81 -9.80 4.03
CA ILE A 93 4.73 -9.88 2.87
C ILE A 93 4.01 -9.41 1.59
N ILE A 94 2.80 -9.93 1.35
CA ILE A 94 2.06 -9.61 0.14
C ILE A 94 1.54 -8.17 0.18
N GLY A 95 0.76 -7.80 1.19
CA GLY A 95 0.13 -6.47 1.30
C GLY A 95 1.08 -5.36 1.74
N GLY A 96 2.06 -5.67 2.58
CA GLY A 96 2.98 -4.70 3.17
C GLY A 96 4.25 -4.43 2.36
N TYR A 97 4.68 -5.36 1.51
CA TYR A 97 5.89 -5.21 0.69
C TYR A 97 5.61 -5.36 -0.80
N VAL A 98 5.11 -6.52 -1.26
CA VAL A 98 4.92 -6.78 -2.70
C VAL A 98 3.98 -5.75 -3.31
N LEU A 99 2.84 -5.50 -2.66
CA LEU A 99 1.81 -4.60 -3.14
C LEU A 99 2.24 -3.13 -3.04
N GLN A 100 3.04 -2.77 -2.03
CA GLN A 100 3.60 -1.42 -1.90
C GLN A 100 4.68 -1.12 -2.94
N ILE A 101 5.55 -2.09 -3.24
CA ILE A 101 6.54 -1.99 -4.32
C ILE A 101 5.83 -1.84 -5.68
N ALA A 102 4.78 -2.63 -5.91
CA ALA A 102 3.95 -2.51 -7.11
C ALA A 102 3.27 -1.13 -7.21
N LEU A 103 2.78 -0.58 -6.09
CA LEU A 103 2.18 0.76 -6.05
C LEU A 103 3.20 1.84 -6.42
N ILE A 104 4.42 1.77 -5.88
CA ILE A 104 5.51 2.70 -6.18
C ILE A 104 5.90 2.60 -7.66
N TYR A 105 6.11 1.38 -8.17
CA TYR A 105 6.52 1.15 -9.56
C TYR A 105 5.47 1.66 -10.56
N THR A 106 4.20 1.34 -10.34
CA THR A 106 3.11 1.80 -11.23
C THR A 106 2.92 3.31 -11.16
N SER A 107 3.03 3.91 -9.97
CA SER A 107 2.96 5.36 -9.80
C SER A 107 4.11 6.08 -10.53
N LEU A 108 5.36 5.62 -10.33
CA LEU A 108 6.53 6.18 -11.01
C LEU A 108 6.44 6.03 -12.54
N ARG A 109 6.02 4.87 -13.03
CA ARG A 109 5.87 4.63 -14.47
C ARG A 109 4.78 5.51 -15.09
N SER A 110 3.66 5.69 -14.39
CA SER A 110 2.58 6.59 -14.82
C SER A 110 3.04 8.06 -14.86
N ILE A 111 3.86 8.48 -13.89
CA ILE A 111 4.45 9.83 -13.87
C ILE A 111 5.44 10.01 -15.03
N ASN A 112 6.35 9.06 -15.26
CA ASN A 112 7.38 9.16 -16.28
C ASN A 112 6.79 9.23 -17.72
N ILE A 113 5.78 8.41 -18.00
CA ILE A 113 5.08 8.44 -19.30
C ILE A 113 4.37 9.78 -19.51
N ARG A 114 3.81 10.37 -18.45
CA ARG A 114 3.18 11.68 -18.52
C ARG A 114 4.21 12.80 -18.72
N SER A 115 5.36 12.72 -18.06
CA SER A 115 6.48 13.64 -18.26
C SER A 115 6.93 13.64 -19.72
N ARG A 116 7.07 12.45 -20.33
CA ARG A 116 7.41 12.28 -21.76
C ARG A 116 6.35 12.76 -22.74
N ARG A 117 5.09 12.94 -22.36
CA ARG A 117 4.06 13.53 -23.24
C ARG A 117 4.04 15.06 -23.19
N LEU A 118 4.75 15.69 -22.24
CA LEU A 118 4.79 17.15 -22.04
C LEU A 118 6.07 17.81 -22.58
N THR A 119 7.08 17.01 -22.91
CA THR A 119 8.27 17.36 -23.74
C THR A 119 8.07 16.87 -25.15
#